data_AF-A0A0M3KAX6-F1
#
_entry.id   AF-A0A0M3KAX6-F1
#
_cell.length_a   1.000
_cell.length_b   1.000
_cell.length_c   1.000
_cell.angle_alpha   90.00
_cell.angle_beta   90.00
_cell.angle_gamma   90.00
#
_symmetry.space_group_name_H-M   'P 1'
#
loop_
_entity.id
_entity.type
_entity.pdbx_description
1 polymer ?
#
loop_
_entity_poly.entity_id
_entity_poly.type
_entity_poly.pdbx_seq_one_letter_code
_entity_poly.pdbx_strand_id
1 'polypeptide(L)' 'MLCPSRSTHQYDVCITAEQLCDDVVDCPGGEDENPTNCLFYKSTKEQLKHIYNTVLLLADHATGHHEL' A
#
# COMPACT_ATOMS: atom_id res chain seq x y z
N MET A 1 -4.99 -8.08 -0.72
CA MET A 1 -5.02 -7.95 -2.19
C MET A 1 -4.93 -9.34 -2.78
N LEU A 2 -5.68 -9.62 -3.85
CA LEU A 2 -5.70 -10.94 -4.50
C LEU A 2 -4.55 -11.03 -5.52
N CYS A 3 -3.77 -12.11 -5.47
CA CYS A 3 -2.74 -12.39 -6.47
C CYS A 3 -3.36 -12.73 -7.84
N PRO A 4 -2.82 -12.21 -8.96
CA PRO A 4 -3.31 -12.54 -10.30
C PRO A 4 -3.19 -14.03 -10.65
N SER A 5 -2.05 -14.65 -10.37
CA SER A 5 -1.86 -16.09 -10.54
C SER A 5 -2.37 -16.88 -9.34
N ARG A 6 -2.91 -18.05 -9.63
CA ARG A 6 -3.24 -19.07 -8.63
C ARG A 6 -2.01 -19.85 -8.22
N SER A 7 -2.09 -20.47 -7.04
CA SER A 7 -1.06 -21.40 -6.60
C SER A 7 -1.01 -22.65 -7.48
N THR A 8 0.05 -23.45 -7.30
CA THR A 8 0.21 -24.77 -7.94
C THR A 8 -0.96 -25.72 -7.67
N HIS A 9 -1.60 -25.58 -6.50
CA HIS A 9 -2.78 -26.35 -6.09
C HIS A 9 -4.12 -25.68 -6.46
N GLN A 10 -4.11 -24.67 -7.34
CA GLN A 10 -5.27 -23.93 -7.84
C GLN A 10 -6.11 -23.20 -6.79
N TYR A 11 -5.53 -22.86 -5.64
CA TYR A 11 -6.16 -21.94 -4.69
C TYR A 11 -5.80 -20.49 -5.00
N ASP A 12 -6.74 -19.59 -4.69
CA ASP A 12 -6.54 -18.15 -4.76
C ASP A 12 -5.65 -17.69 -3.59
N VAL A 13 -4.66 -16.85 -3.85
CA VAL A 13 -3.70 -16.35 -2.85
C VAL A 13 -3.97 -14.87 -2.57
N CYS A 14 -4.01 -14.50 -1.29
CA CYS A 14 -4.19 -13.12 -0.87
C CYS A 14 -3.01 -12.66 -0.01
N ILE A 15 -2.54 -11.45 -0.26
CA ILE A 15 -1.46 -10.78 0.48
C ILE A 15 -1.97 -9.53 1.20
N THR A 16 -1.24 -9.02 2.18
CA THR A 16 -1.54 -7.72 2.82
C THR A 16 -1.02 -6.55 1.97
N ALA A 17 -1.25 -5.31 2.42
CA ALA A 17 -0.72 -4.13 1.75
C ALA A 17 0.78 -3.91 2.02
N GLU A 18 1.27 -4.44 3.13
CA GLU A 18 2.66 -4.40 3.55
C GLU A 18 3.53 -5.36 2.75
N GLN A 19 2.95 -6.48 2.34
CA GLN A 19 3.52 -7.52 1.47
C GLN A 19 3.63 -7.14 0.00
N LEU A 20 3.16 -5.95 -0.39
CA LEU A 20 3.27 -5.51 -1.78
C LEU A 20 4.52 -4.66 -1.95
N CYS A 21 5.42 -5.09 -2.83
CA CYS A 21 6.66 -4.41 -3.16
C CYS A 21 7.64 -4.31 -1.97
N ASP A 22 7.72 -5.39 -1.19
CA ASP A 22 8.56 -5.52 0.01
C ASP A 22 9.85 -6.31 -0.22
N ASP A 23 10.17 -6.57 -1.49
CA ASP A 23 11.32 -7.33 -1.97
C ASP A 23 11.23 -8.85 -1.65
N VAL A 24 10.06 -9.35 -1.23
CA VAL A 24 9.76 -10.76 -1.03
C VAL A 24 8.66 -11.21 -2.00
N VAL A 25 8.86 -12.34 -2.68
CA VAL A 25 7.82 -12.91 -3.55
C VAL A 25 6.81 -13.67 -2.69
N ASP A 26 5.64 -13.07 -2.49
CA ASP A 26 4.49 -13.64 -1.81
C ASP A 26 3.45 -14.21 -2.79
N CYS A 27 3.28 -13.59 -3.96
CA CYS A 27 2.40 -14.14 -4.98
C CYS A 27 3.04 -15.29 -5.76
N PRO A 28 2.27 -16.33 -6.17
CA PRO A 28 2.81 -17.49 -6.88
C PRO A 28 3.57 -17.16 -8.19
N GLY A 29 3.18 -16.07 -8.86
CA GLY A 29 3.83 -15.59 -10.08
C GLY A 29 4.79 -14.42 -9.86
N GLY A 30 5.04 -14.01 -8.62
CA GLY A 30 5.86 -12.83 -8.29
C GLY A 30 5.29 -11.51 -8.79
N GLU A 31 3.98 -11.43 -9.02
CA GLU A 31 3.32 -10.24 -9.56
C GLU A 31 3.32 -9.06 -8.60
N ASP A 32 3.35 -9.36 -7.30
CA ASP A 32 3.53 -8.43 -6.19
C ASP A 32 4.86 -7.68 -6.26
N GLU A 33 5.91 -8.31 -6.79
CA GLU A 33 7.26 -7.73 -6.93
C GLU A 33 7.59 -7.31 -8.37
N ASN A 34 6.57 -7.08 -9.21
CA ASN A 34 6.79 -6.60 -10.57
C ASN A 34 7.46 -5.20 -10.57
N PRO A 35 8.64 -5.02 -11.19
CA PRO A 35 9.40 -3.77 -11.07
C PRO A 35 8.66 -2.52 -11.57
N THR A 36 7.93 -2.64 -12.68
CA THR A 36 7.17 -1.53 -13.25
C THR A 36 6.03 -1.14 -12.33
N ASN A 37 5.29 -2.12 -11.81
CA ASN A 37 4.18 -1.86 -10.89
C ASN A 37 4.69 -1.28 -9.56
N CYS A 38 5.78 -1.82 -9.04
CA CYS A 38 6.37 -1.35 -7.79
C CYS A 38 6.93 0.07 -7.87
N LEU A 39 7.46 0.48 -9.03
CA LEU A 39 7.85 1.86 -9.24
C LEU A 39 6.67 2.83 -9.04
N PHE A 40 5.52 2.54 -9.65
CA PHE A 40 4.32 3.38 -9.50
C PHE A 40 3.72 3.29 -8.10
N TYR A 41 3.67 2.09 -7.51
CA TYR A 41 3.14 1.89 -6.16
C TYR A 41 3.96 2.64 -5.12
N LYS A 42 5.29 2.46 -5.08
CA LYS A 42 6.18 3.16 -4.13
C LYS A 42 6.06 4.67 -4.29
N SER A 43 6.08 5.17 -5.52
CA SER A 43 5.93 6.62 -5.78
C SER A 43 4.58 7.18 -5.30
N THR A 44 3.48 6.48 -5.59
CA THR A 44 2.13 6.92 -5.21
C THR A 44 1.90 6.81 -3.69
N LYS A 45 2.41 5.75 -3.06
CA LYS A 45 2.34 5.53 -1.61
C LYS A 45 3.05 6.63 -0.83
N GLU A 46 4.24 7.02 -1.28
CA GLU A 46 4.98 8.13 -0.66
C GLU A 46 4.23 9.46 -0.81
N GLN A 47 3.70 9.77 -1.99
CA GLN A 47 2.89 11.00 -2.17
C GLN A 47 1.64 11.00 -1.30
N LEU A 48 0.95 9.86 -1.19
CA LEU A 48 -0.24 9.73 -0.34
C LEU A 48 0.10 9.92 1.13
N LYS A 49 1.25 9.43 1.59
CA LYS A 49 1.74 9.63 2.97
C LYS A 49 1.93 11.12 3.28
N HIS A 50 2.48 11.89 2.35
CA HIS A 50 2.61 13.35 2.53
C HIS A 50 1.25 14.04 2.63
N ILE A 51 0.29 13.66 1.77
CA ILE A 51 -1.07 14.22 1.80
C ILE A 51 -1.74 13.86 3.13
N TYR A 52 -1.67 12.59 3.55
CA TYR A 52 -2.26 12.12 4.80
C TYR A 52 -1.72 12.88 6.01
N ASN A 53 -0.40 13.04 6.11
CA ASN A 53 0.22 13.80 7.20
C ASN A 53 -0.23 15.27 7.20
N THR A 54 -0.33 15.88 6.02
CA THR A 54 -0.80 17.27 5.88
C THR A 54 -2.26 17.39 6.33
N VAL A 55 -3.12 16.47 5.90
CA VAL A 55 -4.54 16.45 6.29
C VAL A 55 -4.68 16.24 7.79
N LEU A 56 -3.88 15.38 8.39
CA LEU A 56 -3.88 15.13 9.83
C LEU A 56 -3.53 16.42 10.61
N LEU A 57 -2.46 17.11 10.21
CA LEU A 57 -2.06 18.39 10.81
C LEU A 57 -3.15 19.47 10.67
N LEU A 58 -3.80 19.53 9.52
CA LEU A 58 -4.90 20.48 9.29
C LEU A 58 -6.13 20.14 10.13
N ALA A 59 -6.45 18.85 10.31
CA ALA A 59 -7.55 18.41 11.16
C ALA A 59 -7.27 18.75 12.64
N ASP A 60 -6.04 18.55 13.12
CA ASP A 60 -5.62 18.93 14.46
C ASP A 60 -5.75 20.45 14.67
N HIS A 61 -5.30 21.27 13.72
CA HIS A 61 -5.49 22.72 13.79
C HIS A 61 -6.96 23.16 13.72
N ALA A 62 -7.79 22.48 12.92
CA ALA A 62 -9.21 22.78 12.80
C ALA A 62 -10.00 22.40 14.06
N THR A 63 -9.54 21.40 14.82
CA THR A 63 -10.15 20.97 16.09
C THR A 63 -9.59 21.73 17.30
N GLY A 64 -8.40 22.35 17.18
CA GLY A 64 -7.70 23.11 18.21
C GLY A 64 -8.06 24.59 18.39
N HIS A 65 -9.30 25.02 18.11
CA HIS A 65 -9.84 26.32 18.53
C HIS A 65 -11.24 26.20 19.16
N HIS A 66 -11.37 25.30 20.14
CA HIS A 66 -12.46 25.33 21.10
C HIS A 66 -12.00 24.85 22.49
N GLU A 67 -10.94 25.46 23.01
CA GLU A 67 -10.61 25.39 24.44
C GLU A 67 -10.71 26.80 25.01
N LEU A 68 -11.55 26.95 26.05
CA LEU A 68 -11.86 28.19 26.79
C LEU A 68 -10.62 28.83 27.43
#